data_AF-A0A8J2P0L8-F1
#
_entry.id   AF-A0A8J2P0L8-F1
#
_cell.length_a   1.000
_cell.length_b   1.000
_cell.length_c   1.000
_cell.angle_alpha   90.00
_cell.angle_beta   90.00
_cell.angle_gamma   90.00
#
_symmetry.space_group_name_H-M   'P 1'
#
loop_
_entity.id
_entity.type
_entity.pdbx_description
1 polymer ?
#
loop_
_entity_poly.entity_id
_entity_poly.type
_entity_poly.pdbx_seq_one_letter_code
_entity_poly.pdbx_strand_id
1 'polypeptide(L)' 'MTDEVASEFNWAGHNGKISFRNYELCTIITNAVHFHFGKSKGTVHAIQDSIKLWLKAAPQRLKRGRSKE' A
#
# COMPACT_ATOMS: atom_id res chain seq x y z
N MET A 1 8.66 7.06 9.95
CA MET A 1 7.46 6.21 10.03
C MET A 1 7.87 5.04 10.90
N THR A 2 7.56 5.16 12.18
CA THR A 2 8.06 4.29 13.24
C THR A 2 7.22 3.02 13.33
N ASP A 3 7.81 1.93 13.84
CA ASP A 3 7.19 0.60 13.90
C ASP A 3 5.86 0.56 14.67
N GLU A 4 5.58 1.59 15.49
CA GLU A 4 4.32 1.73 16.22
C GLU A 4 3.10 1.69 15.28
N VAL A 5 3.12 2.44 14.16
CA VAL A 5 2.03 2.44 13.17
C VAL A 5 2.00 1.13 12.39
N ALA A 6 3.10 0.40 12.24
CA ALA A 6 3.06 -0.93 11.61
C ALA A 6 2.45 -1.98 12.56
N SER A 7 2.61 -1.78 13.87
CA SER A 7 2.20 -2.74 14.90
C SER A 7 0.68 -2.90 15.00
N GLU A 8 -0.06 -1.81 14.80
CA GLU A 8 -1.52 -1.73 14.91
C GLU A 8 -2.27 -2.27 13.67
N PHE A 9 -1.55 -2.58 12.59
CA PHE A 9 -2.17 -2.83 11.28
C PHE A 9 -1.75 -4.15 10.66
N ASN A 10 -2.65 -4.71 9.85
CA ASN A 10 -2.29 -5.68 8.83
C ASN A 10 -3.25 -5.56 7.63
N TRP A 11 -2.98 -6.32 6.57
CA TRP A 11 -3.80 -6.26 5.37
C TRP A 11 -5.25 -6.70 5.59
N ALA A 12 -5.47 -7.74 6.40
CA ALA A 12 -6.76 -8.39 6.54
C ALA A 12 -7.63 -7.84 7.68
N GLY A 13 -7.06 -7.09 8.62
CA GLY A 13 -7.68 -6.72 9.90
C GLY A 13 -7.75 -7.86 10.93
N HIS A 14 -6.86 -8.85 10.86
CA HIS A 14 -6.90 -10.01 11.77
C HIS A 14 -6.14 -9.76 13.09
N ASN A 15 -6.43 -10.54 14.12
CA ASN A 15 -5.76 -10.50 15.44
C ASN A 15 -5.85 -9.14 16.15
N GLY A 16 -7.03 -8.50 16.10
CA GLY A 16 -7.27 -7.20 16.74
C GLY A 16 -6.60 -6.02 16.04
N LYS A 17 -6.03 -6.23 14.84
CA LYS A 17 -5.39 -5.17 14.05
C LYS A 17 -6.36 -4.51 13.08
N ILE A 18 -6.10 -3.25 12.75
CA ILE A 18 -6.89 -2.51 11.78
C ILE A 18 -6.54 -2.97 10.37
N SER A 19 -7.56 -3.23 9.53
CA SER A 19 -7.34 -3.53 8.11
C SER A 19 -6.83 -2.29 7.38
N PHE A 20 -5.82 -2.48 6.51
CA PHE A 20 -5.36 -1.41 5.62
C PHE A 20 -6.49 -0.78 4.79
N ARG A 21 -7.54 -1.53 4.43
CA ARG A 21 -8.71 -0.98 3.72
C ARG A 21 -9.40 0.16 4.48
N ASN A 22 -9.36 0.10 5.81
CA ASN A 22 -10.00 1.07 6.69
C ASN A 22 -9.08 2.24 7.03
N TYR A 23 -7.85 2.23 6.52
CA TYR A 23 -6.90 3.31 6.74
C TYR A 23 -7.09 4.41 5.69
N GLU A 24 -7.00 5.67 6.12
CA GLU A 24 -7.24 6.85 5.28
C GLU A 24 -6.36 6.85 4.02
N LEU A 25 -5.13 6.36 4.13
CA LEU A 25 -4.21 6.22 3.01
C LEU A 25 -4.77 5.34 1.87
N CYS A 26 -5.52 4.29 2.19
CA CYS A 26 -6.14 3.44 1.16
C CYS A 26 -7.17 4.24 0.36
N THR A 27 -7.95 5.08 1.04
CA THR A 27 -8.93 5.97 0.40
C THR A 27 -8.23 7.03 -0.46
N ILE A 28 -7.19 7.67 0.06
CA ILE A 28 -6.40 8.68 -0.67
C ILE A 28 -5.83 8.09 -1.96
N ILE A 29 -5.17 6.92 -1.87
CA ILE A 29 -4.56 6.27 -3.04
C ILE A 29 -5.63 5.85 -4.05
N THR A 30 -6.74 5.27 -3.59
CA THR A 30 -7.83 4.85 -4.47
C THR A 30 -8.42 6.04 -5.22
N ASN A 31 -8.69 7.14 -4.51
CA ASN A 31 -9.21 8.36 -5.10
C ASN A 31 -8.24 8.97 -6.11
N ALA A 32 -6.94 9.01 -5.81
CA ALA A 32 -5.92 9.51 -6.73
C ALA A 32 -5.85 8.67 -8.01
N VAL A 33 -5.87 7.34 -7.90
CA VAL A 33 -5.87 6.45 -9.07
C VAL A 33 -7.12 6.67 -9.92
N HIS A 34 -8.31 6.75 -9.30
CA HIS A 34 -9.55 7.01 -10.04
C HIS A 34 -9.61 8.40 -10.66
N PHE A 35 -9.04 9.40 -10.00
CA PHE A 35 -8.97 10.77 -10.52
C PHE A 35 -8.10 10.85 -11.78
N HIS A 36 -6.91 10.23 -11.75
CA HIS A 36 -5.96 10.32 -12.86
C HIS A 36 -6.22 9.34 -14.01
N PHE A 37 -6.79 8.16 -13.73
CA PHE A 37 -6.92 7.09 -14.72
C PHE A 37 -8.38 6.76 -15.07
N GLY A 38 -9.35 7.41 -14.44
CA GLY A 38 -10.79 7.19 -14.63
C GLY A 38 -11.31 6.00 -13.82
N LYS A 39 -12.59 6.09 -13.40
CA LYS A 39 -13.25 5.12 -12.50
C LYS A 39 -13.27 3.67 -13.01
N SER A 40 -13.08 3.43 -14.31
CA SER A 40 -13.17 2.09 -14.91
C SER A 40 -11.87 1.28 -14.91
N LYS A 41 -10.70 1.91 -14.67
CA LYS A 41 -9.40 1.25 -14.91
C LYS A 41 -8.85 0.43 -13.74
N GLY A 42 -9.42 0.53 -12.55
CA GLY A 42 -8.94 -0.25 -11.41
C GLY A 42 -9.98 -0.40 -10.31
N THR A 43 -10.27 -1.64 -9.92
CA THR A 43 -11.04 -1.89 -8.69
C THR A 43 -10.18 -1.56 -7.48
N VAL A 44 -10.82 -1.24 -6.35
CA VAL A 44 -10.12 -1.04 -5.07
C VAL A 44 -9.21 -2.23 -4.77
N HIS A 45 -9.68 -3.45 -5.05
CA HIS A 45 -8.91 -4.68 -4.86
C HIS A 45 -7.63 -4.72 -5.72
N ALA A 46 -7.73 -4.40 -7.02
CA ALA A 46 -6.57 -4.36 -7.92
C ALA A 46 -5.52 -3.32 -7.50
N ILE A 47 -5.98 -2.18 -6.98
CA ILE A 47 -5.10 -1.13 -6.44
C ILE A 47 -4.37 -1.65 -5.19
N GLN A 48 -5.10 -2.29 -4.27
CA GLN A 48 -4.54 -2.88 -3.06
C GLN A 48 -3.49 -3.96 -3.37
N ASP A 49 -3.75 -4.83 -4.34
CA ASP A 49 -2.80 -5.87 -4.75
C ASP A 49 -1.55 -5.29 -5.43
N SER A 50 -1.72 -4.23 -6.21
CA SER A 50 -0.59 -3.48 -6.79
C SER A 50 0.29 -2.86 -5.71
N ILE A 51 -0.31 -2.30 -4.66
CA ILE A 51 0.42 -1.76 -3.49
C ILE A 51 1.19 -2.88 -2.78
N LYS A 52 0.55 -4.05 -2.51
CA LYS A 52 1.22 -5.21 -1.91
C LYS A 52 2.44 -5.62 -2.71
N LEU A 53 2.29 -5.76 -4.03
CA LEU A 53 3.37 -6.16 -4.92
C LEU A 53 4.50 -5.14 -4.90
N TRP A 54 4.16 -3.85 -4.98
CA TRP A 54 5.14 -2.77 -4.93
C TRP A 54 5.91 -2.77 -3.60
N LEU A 55 5.26 -2.95 -2.46
CA LEU A 55 5.91 -3.02 -1.15
C LEU A 55 6.79 -4.26 -0.99
N LYS A 56 6.36 -5.44 -1.47
CA LYS A 56 7.19 -6.67 -1.47
C LYS A 56 8.51 -6.48 -2.22
N ALA A 57 8.49 -5.70 -3.31
CA ALA A 57 9.69 -5.40 -4.08
C ALA A 57 10.53 -4.23 -3.51
N ALA A 58 10.05 -3.54 -2.46
CA ALA A 58 10.75 -2.38 -1.89
C ALA A 58 12.17 -2.69 -1.38
N PRO A 59 12.43 -3.80 -0.67
CA PRO A 59 13.79 -4.13 -0.22
C PRO A 59 14.78 -4.31 -1.38
N GLN A 60 14.32 -4.89 -2.49
CA GLN A 60 15.15 -5.06 -3.69
C GLN A 60 15.45 -3.72 -4.37
N ARG A 61 14.48 -2.80 -4.43
CA ARG A 61 14.70 -1.45 -4.94
C ARG A 61 15.69 -0.67 -4.09
N LEU A 62 15.61 -0.81 -2.76
CA LEU A 62 16.54 -0.17 -1.82
C LEU A 62 17.98 -0.67 -2.02
N LYS A 63 18.16 -1.99 -2.21
CA LYS A 63 19.47 -2.60 -2.50
C LYS A 63 20.08 -2.10 -3.81
N ARG A 64 19.26 -1.95 -4.86
CA ARG A 64 19.71 -1.41 -6.16
C ARG A 64 20.13 0.06 -6.10
N GLY A 65 19.52 0.84 -5.20
CA GLY A 65 19.90 2.24 -4.98
C GLY A 65 21.26 2.41 -4.30
N ARG A 66 21.61 1.54 -3.35
CA ARG A 66 22.87 1.60 -2.61
C ARG A 66 24.12 1.21 -3.41
N SER A 67 23.99 0.55 -4.55
CA SER A 67 25.13 0.17 -5.40
C SER A 67 25.60 1.30 -6.34
N LYS A 68 25.05 2.51 -6.22
CA LYS A 68 25.43 3.68 -7.03
C LYS A 68 25.99 4.85 -6.21
N GLU A 69 26.28 4.64 -4.93
CA GLU A 69 26.98 5.61 -4.06
C GLU A 69 28.41 5.14 -3.79
#